data_AF-A0AAW9DK36-F1
#
_entry.id   AF-A0AAW9DK36-F1
#
_cell.length_a   1.000
_cell.length_b   1.000
_cell.length_c   1.000
_cell.angle_alpha   90.00
_cell.angle_beta   90.00
_cell.angle_gamma   90.00
#
_symmetry.space_group_name_H-M   'P 1'
#
loop_
_entity.id
_entity.type
_entity.pdbx_description
1 polymer ?
#
loop_
_entity_poly.entity_id
_entity_poly.type
_entity_poly.pdbx_seq_one_letter_code
_entity_poly.pdbx_strand_id
1 'polypeptide(L)'
;MIDKFQKRLSKKSRKGFRGWPMGTIAFYGPDLSRASKVVVSIIHTEGGEPAEMRSWFSDDTDVRHDEAIGQEIVEFIAYHEVKSVAMP
;
A
#
# COMPACT_ATOMS: atom_id res chain seq x y z
N MET A 1 -9.53 -10.34 -13.92
CA MET A 1 -10.06 -8.96 -13.84
C MET A 1 -9.05 -8.16 -13.04
N ILE A 2 -8.40 -7.14 -13.62
CA ILE A 2 -7.39 -6.34 -12.90
C ILE A 2 -8.10 -5.64 -11.74
N ASP A 3 -7.70 -6.01 -10.53
CA ASP A 3 -8.30 -5.63 -9.25
C ASP A 3 -8.45 -4.09 -9.13
N LYS A 4 -9.64 -3.64 -8.74
CA LYS A 4 -10.02 -2.23 -8.59
C LYS A 4 -9.07 -1.51 -7.64
N PHE A 5 -8.57 -2.21 -6.61
CA PHE A 5 -7.57 -1.73 -5.68
C PHE A 5 -6.24 -1.41 -6.37
N GLN A 6 -5.65 -2.38 -7.07
CA GLN A 6 -4.39 -2.18 -7.78
C GLN A 6 -4.46 -1.02 -8.76
N LYS A 7 -5.58 -0.88 -9.47
CA LYS A 7 -5.80 0.24 -10.38
C LYS A 7 -5.80 1.59 -9.65
N ARG A 8 -6.41 1.68 -8.46
CA ARG A 8 -6.45 2.92 -7.66
C ARG A 8 -5.07 3.27 -7.11
N LEU A 9 -4.35 2.31 -6.54
CA LEU A 9 -3.00 2.54 -6.04
C LEU A 9 -2.02 2.89 -7.15
N SER A 10 -2.04 2.14 -8.25
CA SER A 10 -1.20 2.41 -9.42
C SER A 10 -1.45 3.81 -9.98
N LYS A 11 -2.71 4.24 -10.05
CA LYS A 11 -3.05 5.62 -10.44
C LYS A 11 -2.52 6.66 -9.45
N LYS A 12 -2.55 6.39 -8.14
CA LYS A 12 -2.06 7.32 -7.11
C LYS A 12 -0.54 7.39 -7.11
N SER A 13 0.14 6.26 -7.26
CA SER A 13 1.61 6.19 -7.38
C SER A 13 2.12 6.90 -8.65
N ARG A 14 1.48 6.66 -9.80
CA ARG A 14 1.83 7.34 -11.06
C ARG A 14 1.64 8.85 -11.06
N LYS A 15 0.88 9.41 -10.10
CA LYS A 15 0.76 10.86 -9.93
C LYS A 15 2.02 11.50 -9.33
N GLY A 16 3.00 10.69 -8.91
CA GLY A 16 4.22 11.14 -8.29
C GLY A 16 4.00 11.71 -6.88
N PHE A 17 5.03 12.39 -6.37
CA PHE A 17 4.98 13.04 -5.07
C PHE A 17 4.11 14.30 -5.12
N ARG A 18 3.15 14.40 -4.19
CA ARG A 18 2.19 15.51 -4.02
C ARG A 18 2.15 16.03 -2.58
N GLY A 19 3.22 15.83 -1.83
CA GLY A 19 3.35 16.26 -0.43
C GLY A 19 3.04 15.17 0.59
N TRP A 20 3.09 15.57 1.86
CA TRP A 20 2.88 14.70 3.02
C TRP A 20 1.45 14.81 3.58
N PRO A 21 0.90 13.75 4.20
CA PRO A 21 1.52 12.46 4.49
C PRO A 21 1.78 11.60 3.24
N MET A 22 2.85 10.81 3.27
CA MET A 22 3.23 9.86 2.22
C MET A 22 3.06 8.44 2.73
N GLY A 23 2.36 7.61 1.94
CA GLY A 23 2.25 6.18 2.19
C GLY A 23 3.24 5.39 1.33
N THR A 24 3.93 4.42 1.93
CA THR A 24 4.75 3.45 1.22
C THR A 24 4.10 2.08 1.35
N ILE A 25 3.93 1.38 0.22
CA ILE A 25 3.28 0.06 0.17
C ILE A 25 4.28 -0.93 -0.39
N ALA A 26 4.72 -1.89 0.43
CA ALA A 26 5.69 -2.91 0.03
C ALA A 26 5.08 -4.31 0.12
N PHE A 27 5.29 -5.11 -0.93
CA PHE A 27 4.86 -6.50 -1.00
C PHE A 27 6.02 -7.44 -0.74
N TYR A 28 5.77 -8.51 0.02
CA TYR A 28 6.73 -9.56 0.34
C TYR A 28 6.10 -10.92 0.10
N GLY A 29 6.93 -11.90 -0.22
CA GLY A 29 6.47 -13.27 -0.41
C GLY A 29 7.63 -14.24 -0.52
N PRO A 30 7.33 -15.55 -0.61
CA PRO A 30 8.35 -16.59 -0.72
C PRO A 30 9.14 -16.50 -2.04
N ASP A 31 8.56 -15.94 -3.09
CA ASP A 31 9.17 -15.77 -4.41
C ASP A 31 8.53 -14.60 -5.19
N LEU A 32 8.97 -14.39 -6.43
CA LEU A 32 8.46 -13.32 -7.31
C LEU A 32 7.04 -13.58 -7.85
N SER A 33 6.60 -14.83 -7.82
CA SER A 33 5.30 -15.25 -8.35
C SER A 33 4.17 -14.95 -7.38
N ARG A 34 4.45 -14.92 -6.07
CA ARG A 34 3.44 -14.77 -5.03
C ARG A 34 3.87 -13.81 -3.92
N ALA A 35 3.02 -12.83 -3.61
CA ALA A 35 3.12 -12.08 -2.36
C ALA A 35 2.21 -12.67 -1.28
N SER A 36 2.76 -12.97 -0.10
CA SER A 36 2.01 -13.43 1.08
C SER A 36 1.85 -12.35 2.15
N LYS A 37 2.53 -11.21 2.00
CA LYS A 37 2.48 -10.09 2.95
C LYS A 37 2.51 -8.75 2.24
N VAL A 38 1.75 -7.80 2.75
CA VAL A 38 1.84 -6.39 2.36
C VAL A 38 2.02 -5.54 3.62
N VAL A 39 2.94 -4.58 3.56
CA VAL A 39 3.21 -3.61 4.61
C VAL A 39 2.93 -2.22 4.07
N VAL A 40 2.14 -1.45 4.82
CA VAL A 40 1.89 -0.04 4.53
C VAL A 40 2.41 0.80 5.67
N SER A 41 3.31 1.72 5.37
CA SER A 41 3.83 2.70 6.31
C SER A 41 3.45 4.12 5.88
N ILE A 42 3.22 5.00 6.84
CA ILE A 42 2.86 6.39 6.61
C ILE A 42 3.82 7.30 7.35
N ILE A 43 4.42 8.21 6.59
CA ILE A 43 5.33 9.24 7.08
C ILE A 43 4.63 10.58 6.92
N HIS A 44 4.63 11.42 7.96
CA HIS A 44 3.88 12.68 8.00
C HIS A 44 4.68 13.90 7.56
N THR A 45 6.01 13.82 7.56
CA THR A 45 6.90 14.94 7.23
C THR A 45 8.13 14.46 6.48
N GLU A 46 8.78 15.38 5.78
CA GLU A 46 10.04 15.09 5.09
C GLU A 46 11.12 14.63 6.08
N GLY A 47 11.82 13.55 5.72
CA GLY A 47 12.82 12.92 6.58
C GLY A 47 12.27 12.34 7.89
N GLY A 48 10.94 12.27 8.05
CA GLY A 48 10.30 11.68 9.21
C GLY A 48 10.34 10.15 9.18
N GLU A 49 10.33 9.55 10.36
CA GLU A 49 10.12 8.12 10.51
C GLU A 49 8.66 7.75 10.26
N PRO A 50 8.37 6.48 9.91
CA PRO A 50 7.01 5.97 9.87
C PRO A 50 6.29 6.18 11.21
N ALA A 51 5.25 7.03 11.21
CA ALA A 51 4.42 7.24 12.39
C ALA A 51 3.36 6.13 12.52
N GLU A 52 2.88 5.64 11.37
CA GLU A 52 1.84 4.63 11.29
C GLU A 52 2.32 3.48 10.41
N MET A 53 2.08 2.26 10.85
CA MET A 53 2.42 1.07 10.09
C MET A 53 1.39 -0.02 10.32
N ARG A 54 0.90 -0.60 9.24
CA ARG A 54 0.02 -1.77 9.27
C ARG A 54 0.48 -2.80 8.26
N SER A 55 0.28 -4.07 8.60
CA SER A 55 0.60 -5.18 7.71
C SER A 55 -0.56 -6.17 7.62
N TRP A 56 -0.69 -6.76 6.45
CA TRP A 56 -1.67 -7.78 6.13
C TRP A 56 -0.94 -8.99 5.58
N PHE A 57 -1.52 -10.17 5.82
CA PHE A 57 -0.93 -11.45 5.49
C PHE A 57 -1.98 -12.37 4.90
N SER A 58 -1.57 -13.24 3.99
CA SER A 58 -2.38 -14.35 3.50
C SER A 58 -1.51 -15.55 3.16
N ASP A 59 -1.86 -16.71 3.73
CA ASP A 59 -1.18 -17.98 3.52
C ASP A 59 -1.68 -18.73 2.29
N ASP A 60 -2.85 -18.37 1.75
CA ASP A 60 -3.50 -19.08 0.64
C ASP A 60 -3.74 -18.22 -0.60
N THR A 61 -3.78 -16.89 -0.46
CA THR A 61 -4.00 -15.96 -1.58
C THR A 61 -2.76 -15.09 -1.85
N ASP A 62 -2.65 -14.56 -3.08
CA ASP A 62 -1.71 -13.50 -3.37
C ASP A 62 -2.30 -12.17 -2.89
N VAL A 63 -1.68 -11.55 -1.88
CA VAL A 63 -2.18 -10.32 -1.26
C VAL A 63 -2.25 -9.14 -2.23
N ARG A 64 -1.57 -9.20 -3.38
CA ARG A 64 -1.67 -8.17 -4.43
C ARG A 64 -3.06 -8.18 -5.09
N HIS A 65 -3.76 -9.31 -5.03
CA HIS A 65 -5.04 -9.56 -5.72
C HIS A 65 -6.19 -9.87 -4.76
N ASP A 66 -5.97 -9.68 -3.46
CA ASP A 66 -6.97 -9.90 -2.44
C ASP A 66 -7.80 -8.63 -2.23
N GLU A 67 -9.08 -8.67 -2.64
CA GLU A 67 -9.96 -7.50 -2.63
C GLU A 67 -10.23 -6.98 -1.21
N ALA A 68 -10.28 -7.87 -0.21
CA ALA A 68 -10.53 -7.49 1.17
C ALA A 68 -9.32 -6.73 1.74
N ILE A 69 -8.12 -7.28 1.56
CA ILE A 69 -6.86 -6.61 1.94
C ILE A 69 -6.71 -5.29 1.18
N GLY A 70 -7.02 -5.29 -0.12
CA GLY A 70 -6.95 -4.08 -0.94
C GLY A 70 -7.89 -2.97 -0.46
N GLN A 71 -9.11 -3.31 -0.05
CA GLN A 71 -10.07 -2.36 0.51
C GLN A 71 -9.58 -1.79 1.85
N GLU A 72 -9.08 -2.64 2.75
CA GLU A 72 -8.52 -2.19 4.03
C GLU A 72 -7.32 -1.25 3.86
N ILE A 73 -6.44 -1.51 2.88
CA ILE A 73 -5.31 -0.62 2.58
C ILE A 73 -5.83 0.75 2.10
N VAL A 74 -6.84 0.77 1.23
CA VAL A 74 -7.43 2.01 0.72
C VAL A 74 -8.05 2.82 1.86
N GLU A 75 -8.75 2.17 2.77
CA GLU A 75 -9.35 2.81 3.95
C GLU A 75 -8.27 3.34 4.88
N PHE A 76 -7.22 2.57 5.15
CA PHE A 76 -6.09 2.98 5.97
C PHE A 76 -5.40 4.24 5.42
N ILE A 77 -5.03 4.26 4.14
CA ILE A 77 -4.38 5.45 3.56
C ILE A 77 -5.34 6.64 3.40
N ALA A 78 -6.65 6.40 3.31
CA ALA A 78 -7.65 7.47 3.27
C ALA A 78 -7.86 8.09 4.65
N TYR A 79 -7.93 7.26 5.69
CA TYR A 79 -8.06 7.69 7.09
C TYR A 79 -6.91 8.61 7.51
N HIS A 80 -5.69 8.30 7.09
CA HIS A 80 -4.49 9.12 7.35
C HIS A 80 -4.25 10.22 6.30
N GLU A 81 -5.23 10.50 5.44
CA GLU A 81 -5.18 11.60 4.45
C GLU A 81 -3.94 11.59 3.54
N VAL A 82 -3.43 10.40 3.20
CA VAL A 82 -2.21 10.23 2.42
C VAL A 82 -2.32 10.97 1.09
N LYS A 83 -1.37 11.87 0.81
CA LYS A 83 -1.32 12.67 -0.43
C LYS A 83 -0.48 12.00 -1.51
N SER A 84 0.59 11.31 -1.11
CA SER A 84 1.55 10.66 -2.00
C SER A 84 1.62 9.17 -1.70
N VAL A 85 1.75 8.33 -2.74
CA VAL A 85 1.96 6.89 -2.56
C VAL A 85 3.19 6.44 -3.33
N ALA A 86 4.10 5.75 -2.67
CA ALA A 86 5.18 5.00 -3.31
C ALA A 86 4.91 3.49 -3.22
N MET A 87 5.23 2.80 -4.30
CA MET A 87 5.19 1.34 -4.42
C MET A 87 6.51 0.91 -5.07
N PRO A 88 7.46 0.35 -4.31
CA PRO A 88 8.71 -0.18 -4.84
C PRO A 88 8.50 -1.50 -5.60
#